data_AF-A0A6P1AIT4-F1
#
_entry.id   AF-A0A6P1AIT4-F1
#
_cell.length_a   1.000
_cell.length_b   1.000
_cell.length_c   1.000
_cell.angle_alpha   90.00
_cell.angle_beta   90.00
_cell.angle_gamma   90.00
#
_symmetry.space_group_name_H-M   'P 1'
#
loop_
_entity.id
_entity.type
_entity.pdbx_description
1 polymer ?
#
loop_
_entity_poly.entity_id
_entity_poly.type
_entity_poly.pdbx_seq_one_letter_code
_entity_poly.pdbx_strand_id
1 'polypeptide(L)'
;RAIAKARPDSEKLFFRLLKEVWQIDWTVAPYDVYGHMIEFDIPYFLRFMRMDLGDEAEEHQLILDWIQSRTTLRDTNSRDALISLMDECNQIRIQAR
;
A
#
# COMPACT_ATOMS: atom_id res chain seq x y z
N ARG A 1 -0.58 9.43 -16.83
CA ARG A 1 -1.93 8.82 -16.97
C ARG A 1 -1.97 7.52 -17.81
N ALA A 2 -0.83 6.87 -18.12
CA ALA A 2 -0.79 5.50 -18.68
C ALA A 2 -0.15 4.46 -17.71
N ILE A 3 0.71 4.92 -16.80
CA ILE A 3 1.51 4.08 -15.89
C ILE A 3 0.65 3.35 -14.84
N ALA A 4 -0.43 3.97 -14.35
CA ALA A 4 -1.31 3.36 -13.34
C ALA A 4 -2.14 2.16 -13.85
N LYS A 5 -2.37 2.05 -15.18
CA LYS A 5 -3.23 1.00 -15.75
C LYS A 5 -2.51 -0.33 -16.00
N ALA A 6 -1.18 -0.35 -16.01
CA ALA A 6 -0.38 -1.53 -16.39
C ALA A 6 0.36 -2.20 -15.22
N ARG A 7 0.24 -1.69 -13.98
CA ARG A 7 0.92 -2.28 -12.82
C ARG A 7 0.19 -3.56 -12.34
N PRO A 8 0.94 -4.59 -11.87
CA PRO A 8 0.38 -5.74 -11.17
C PRO A 8 -0.57 -5.34 -10.04
N ASP A 9 -1.56 -6.19 -9.75
CA ASP A 9 -2.57 -5.87 -8.72
C ASP A 9 -1.96 -5.77 -7.32
N SER A 10 -0.88 -6.51 -7.05
CA SER A 10 -0.09 -6.40 -5.82
C SER A 10 0.54 -5.01 -5.64
N GLU A 11 1.08 -4.43 -6.71
CA GLU A 11 1.59 -3.05 -6.69
C GLU A 11 0.49 -2.02 -6.49
N LYS A 12 -0.66 -2.19 -7.15
CA LYS A 12 -1.81 -1.28 -6.98
C LYS A 12 -2.32 -1.32 -5.54
N LEU A 13 -2.41 -2.51 -4.97
CA LEU A 13 -2.85 -2.71 -3.59
C LEU A 13 -1.86 -2.06 -2.62
N PHE A 14 -0.56 -2.31 -2.80
CA PHE A 14 0.48 -1.66 -2.00
C PHE A 14 0.37 -0.13 -2.07
N PHE A 15 0.20 0.46 -3.25
CA PHE A 15 0.02 1.90 -3.40
C PHE A 15 -1.20 2.43 -2.66
N ARG A 16 -2.33 1.74 -2.75
CA ARG A 16 -3.56 2.15 -2.05
C ARG A 16 -3.33 2.13 -0.54
N LEU A 17 -2.75 1.06 0.00
CA LEU A 17 -2.42 0.96 1.43
C LEU A 17 -1.38 2.01 1.89
N LEU A 18 -0.35 2.26 1.08
CA LEU A 18 0.66 3.28 1.34
C LEU A 18 0.05 4.69 1.38
N LYS A 19 -0.90 4.97 0.49
CA LYS A 19 -1.63 6.25 0.46
C LYS A 19 -2.35 6.51 1.79
N GLU A 20 -3.09 5.52 2.31
CA GLU A 20 -3.81 5.65 3.59
C GLU A 20 -2.86 5.99 4.75
N VAL A 21 -1.68 5.38 4.77
CA VAL A 21 -0.66 5.68 5.80
C VAL A 21 -0.09 7.09 5.60
N TRP A 22 0.30 7.44 4.38
CA TRP A 22 1.00 8.70 4.08
C TRP A 22 0.11 9.94 4.12
N GLN A 23 -1.21 9.81 3.99
CA GLN A 23 -2.14 10.91 4.24
C GLN A 23 -2.08 11.40 5.69
N ILE A 24 -1.73 10.52 6.63
CA ILE A 24 -1.63 10.82 8.05
C ILE A 24 -0.17 11.04 8.47
N ASP A 25 0.70 10.13 8.08
CA ASP A 25 2.12 10.16 8.42
C ASP A 25 2.99 9.77 7.21
N TRP A 26 3.37 10.79 6.46
CA TRP A 26 4.31 10.71 5.35
C TRP A 26 5.72 10.22 5.76
N THR A 27 6.08 10.25 7.04
CA THR A 27 7.43 9.88 7.49
C THR A 27 7.66 8.36 7.52
N VAL A 28 6.59 7.57 7.55
CA VAL A 28 6.63 6.10 7.54
C VAL A 28 7.29 5.59 6.26
N ALA A 29 8.23 4.65 6.39
CA ALA A 29 8.93 4.11 5.24
C ALA A 29 8.04 3.15 4.43
N PRO A 30 8.14 3.12 3.08
CA PRO A 30 7.40 2.17 2.24
C PRO A 30 7.62 0.70 2.64
N TYR A 31 8.84 0.37 3.10
CA TYR A 31 9.21 -0.96 3.57
C TYR A 31 8.43 -1.40 4.81
N ASP A 32 8.18 -0.49 5.75
CA ASP A 32 7.41 -0.80 6.97
C ASP A 32 5.95 -1.10 6.59
N VAL A 33 5.36 -0.28 5.72
CA VAL A 33 4.01 -0.49 5.19
C VAL A 33 3.88 -1.84 4.48
N TYR A 34 4.88 -2.19 3.67
CA TYR A 34 4.91 -3.48 2.99
C TYR A 34 4.95 -4.65 3.97
N GLY A 35 5.72 -4.55 5.06
CA GLY A 35 5.74 -5.53 6.14
C GLY A 35 4.35 -5.81 6.70
N HIS A 36 3.63 -4.75 7.08
CA HIS A 36 2.24 -4.88 7.56
C HIS A 36 1.29 -5.43 6.49
N MET A 37 1.51 -5.10 5.20
CA MET A 37 0.72 -5.63 4.09
C MET A 37 0.87 -7.15 3.92
N ILE A 38 2.10 -7.68 3.99
CA ILE A 38 2.33 -9.12 3.82
C ILE A 38 1.96 -9.93 5.06
N GLU A 39 2.03 -9.31 6.24
CA GLU A 39 1.62 -9.90 7.51
C GLU A 39 0.09 -9.91 7.71
N PHE A 40 -0.68 -9.27 6.81
CA PHE A 40 -2.13 -9.11 6.96
C PHE A 40 -2.51 -8.37 8.25
N ASP A 41 -1.73 -7.35 8.63
CA ASP A 41 -1.99 -6.53 9.81
C ASP A 41 -3.10 -5.50 9.54
N ILE A 42 -4.34 -5.98 9.44
CA ILE A 42 -5.52 -5.15 9.24
C ILE A 42 -5.66 -4.06 10.32
N PRO A 43 -5.45 -4.34 11.63
CA PRO A 43 -5.50 -3.30 12.67
C PRO A 43 -4.54 -2.14 12.45
N TYR A 44 -3.36 -2.37 11.88
CA TYR A 44 -2.43 -1.29 11.53
C TYR A 44 -3.07 -0.29 10.56
N PHE A 45 -3.60 -0.77 9.43
CA PHE A 45 -4.20 0.12 8.42
C PHE A 45 -5.49 0.79 8.89
N LEU A 46 -6.35 0.06 9.62
CA LEU A 46 -7.56 0.64 10.19
C LEU A 46 -7.29 1.80 11.15
N ARG A 47 -6.13 1.83 11.82
CA ARG A 47 -5.75 2.98 12.65
C ARG A 47 -5.54 4.23 11.80
N PHE A 48 -4.86 4.12 10.67
CA PHE A 48 -4.62 5.25 9.76
C PHE A 48 -5.91 5.73 9.10
N MET A 49 -6.70 4.80 8.53
CA MET A 49 -8.00 5.09 7.92
C MET A 49 -8.94 5.85 8.87
N ARG A 50 -9.02 5.43 10.15
CA ARG A 50 -9.84 6.13 11.16
C ARG A 50 -9.35 7.53 11.53
N MET A 51 -8.09 7.83 11.26
CA MET A 51 -7.51 9.16 11.50
C MET A 51 -7.65 10.06 10.27
N ASP A 52 -7.94 9.49 9.09
CA ASP A 52 -8.17 10.24 7.86
C ASP A 52 -9.60 10.80 7.80
N LEU A 53 -9.77 11.85 7.01
CA LEU A 53 -11.07 12.37 6.58
C LEU A 53 -11.46 11.80 5.20
N GLY A 54 -11.03 10.56 4.94
CA GLY A 54 -11.19 9.85 3.67
C GLY A 54 -12.60 9.35 3.40
N ASP A 55 -12.76 8.61 2.30
CA ASP A 55 -14.02 7.97 1.94
C ASP A 55 -14.08 6.58 2.59
N GLU A 56 -14.87 6.46 3.66
CA GLU A 56 -15.06 5.21 4.41
C GLU A 56 -15.49 4.03 3.51
N ALA A 57 -16.23 4.28 2.42
CA ALA A 57 -16.68 3.23 1.52
C ALA A 57 -15.53 2.71 0.63
N GLU A 58 -14.67 3.61 0.13
CA GLU A 58 -13.49 3.22 -0.63
C GLU A 58 -12.46 2.47 0.23
N GLU A 59 -12.28 2.91 1.48
CA GLU A 59 -11.42 2.26 2.48
C GLU A 59 -11.95 0.87 2.85
N HIS A 60 -13.26 0.75 3.06
CA HIS A 60 -13.88 -0.55 3.32
C HIS A 60 -13.67 -1.51 2.14
N GLN A 61 -13.84 -1.03 0.91
CA GLN A 61 -13.59 -1.83 -0.28
C GLN A 61 -12.11 -2.22 -0.41
N LEU A 62 -11.17 -1.32 -0.08
CA LEU A 62 -9.74 -1.62 -0.07
C LEU A 62 -9.41 -2.78 0.88
N ILE A 63 -9.99 -2.81 2.08
CA ILE A 63 -9.79 -3.92 3.02
C ILE A 63 -10.34 -5.24 2.45
N LEU A 64 -11.53 -5.22 1.83
CA LEU A 64 -12.10 -6.41 1.19
C LEU A 64 -11.23 -6.92 0.04
N ASP A 65 -10.77 -6.02 -0.84
CA ASP A 65 -9.88 -6.34 -1.95
C ASP A 65 -8.57 -6.99 -1.44
N TRP A 66 -7.99 -6.43 -0.37
CA TRP A 66 -6.78 -6.96 0.25
C TRP A 66 -7.00 -8.38 0.79
N ILE A 67 -8.08 -8.60 1.56
CA ILE A 67 -8.42 -9.92 2.11
C ILE A 67 -8.56 -10.95 0.99
N GLN A 68 -9.22 -10.58 -0.12
CA GLN A 68 -9.39 -11.46 -1.28
C GLN A 68 -8.07 -11.78 -2.00
N SER A 69 -7.12 -10.85 -1.99
CA SER A 69 -5.78 -11.03 -2.60
C SER A 69 -4.81 -11.90 -1.79
N ARG A 70 -5.19 -12.40 -0.61
CA ARG A 70 -4.29 -13.12 0.30
C ARG A 70 -3.60 -14.34 -0.29
N THR A 71 -4.27 -15.06 -1.17
CA THR A 71 -3.72 -16.24 -1.83
C THR A 71 -2.78 -15.87 -2.98
N THR A 72 -2.99 -14.72 -3.63
CA THR A 72 -2.21 -14.26 -4.79
C THR A 72 -0.97 -13.45 -4.40
N LEU A 73 -1.01 -12.75 -3.27
CA LEU A 73 0.13 -11.98 -2.73
C LEU A 73 1.30 -12.86 -2.26
N ARG A 74 1.10 -14.16 -2.07
CA ARG A 74 2.16 -15.11 -1.70
C ARG A 74 3.03 -15.55 -2.88
N ASP A 75 2.71 -15.12 -4.11
CA ASP A 75 3.50 -15.47 -5.29
C ASP A 75 4.81 -14.65 -5.35
N THR A 76 5.92 -15.34 -5.58
CA THR A 76 7.29 -14.80 -5.50
C THR A 76 7.60 -13.80 -6.62
N ASN A 77 6.98 -13.93 -7.79
CA ASN A 77 7.18 -13.01 -8.91
C ASN A 77 6.68 -11.58 -8.60
N SER A 78 5.79 -11.41 -7.63
CA SER A 78 5.30 -10.08 -7.21
C SER A 78 6.30 -9.35 -6.30
N ARG A 79 7.29 -10.04 -5.73
CA ARG A 79 8.16 -9.50 -4.69
C ARG A 79 9.18 -8.51 -5.24
N ASP A 80 9.88 -8.86 -6.32
CA ASP A 80 10.93 -7.99 -6.89
C ASP A 80 10.36 -6.68 -7.44
N ALA A 81 9.18 -6.76 -8.06
CA ALA A 81 8.46 -5.58 -8.56
C ALA A 81 8.04 -4.65 -7.41
N LEU A 82 7.58 -5.21 -6.28
CA LEU A 82 7.26 -4.43 -5.08
C LEU A 82 8.49 -3.81 -4.44
N ILE A 83 9.64 -4.48 -4.44
CA ILE A 83 10.90 -3.90 -3.92
C ILE A 83 11.30 -2.68 -4.76
N SER A 84 11.33 -2.82 -6.09
CA SER A 84 11.61 -1.68 -6.98
C SER A 84 10.64 -0.53 -6.75
N LEU A 85 9.37 -0.85 -6.53
CA LEU A 85 8.36 0.16 -6.27
C LEU A 85 8.56 0.86 -4.91
N MET A 86 8.92 0.14 -3.86
CA MET A 86 9.23 0.71 -2.56
C MET A 86 10.42 1.67 -2.63
N ASP A 87 11.44 1.33 -3.42
CA ASP A 87 12.57 2.21 -3.66
C ASP A 87 12.15 3.49 -4.41
N GLU A 88 11.33 3.38 -5.46
CA GLU A 88 10.74 4.53 -6.16
C GLU A 88 10.00 5.45 -5.19
N CYS A 89 9.10 4.88 -4.38
CA CYS A 89 8.34 5.62 -3.36
C CYS A 89 9.28 6.29 -2.35
N ASN A 90 10.31 5.60 -1.87
CA ASN A 90 11.24 6.16 -0.88
C ASN A 90 12.10 7.28 -1.48
N GLN A 91 12.49 7.20 -2.76
CA GLN A 91 13.20 8.28 -3.44
C GLN A 91 12.32 9.52 -3.58
N ILE A 92 11.06 9.37 -3.99
CA ILE A 92 10.09 10.47 -4.01
C ILE A 92 9.95 11.05 -2.60
N ARG A 93 9.95 10.18 -1.58
CA ARG A 93 9.84 10.59 -0.19
C ARG A 93 10.97 11.50 0.28
N ILE A 94 12.19 11.12 -0.08
CA ILE A 94 13.42 11.86 0.23
C ILE A 94 13.47 13.18 -0.57
N GLN A 95 13.04 13.18 -1.83
CA GLN A 95 13.09 14.36 -2.70
C GLN A 95 12.08 15.44 -2.33
N ALA A 96 10.94 15.09 -1.73
CA ALA A 96 9.96 16.07 -1.28
C ALA A 96 10.32 16.76 0.04
N ARG A 97 11.46 16.39 0.64
CA ARG A 97 12.02 16.99 1.86
C ARG A 97 13.03 18.08 1.53
#